data_AF-A0A954Q558-F1
#
_entry.id   AF-A0A954Q558-F1
#
_cell.length_a   1.000
_cell.length_b   1.000
_cell.length_c   1.000
_cell.angle_alpha   90.00
_cell.angle_beta   90.00
_cell.angle_gamma   90.00
#
_symmetry.space_group_name_H-M   'P 1'
#
loop_
_entity.id
_entity.type
_entity.pdbx_description
1 polymer ?
#
loop_
_entity_poly.entity_id
_entity_poly.type
_entity_poly.pdbx_seq_one_letter_code
_entity_poly.pdbx_strand_id
1 'polypeptide(L)'
;MNSVTQLAGFSPTRLIIPTLLVVLAASISDGQVPGKNELGEKVADDKAAEVEVEGLTFREPFSGLSASEIESKLVVFLITDEDPFEWTKAKLDSADKNRLGGGPDVWCGREFRLSFRKLIASRPDLKDRCIAQRVVAGMPANLTGGVRRTFPPRAVVAICDGNYRLLSYAVGVPEPDDLLRLIEDAQENSALLTLNEADPEKLGTQIINRTNARVRRVYRESLTKLREHMTWDETLFPIDDAWISRYAGFIAELNPSYLYDVQLRFGLSDASDLIRLIVLEQHIETRRDWCETIAPFIVGRPMRELINPLLDTTWGVPVVTNIDRSEHREVLEWFTSRRDNTLIVLAIKPTHLDRNVTWPPPNVDRNQSGKMDWNALETAMSDHPFRSVSAEELAVILRESDERPIDLLTPVRARYLIFEPSKKVVEVIRENDVPGKYVKRLQKD
;
A
#
# COMPACT_ATOMS: atom_id res chain seq x y z
N MET A 1 -31.66 32.11 47.75
CA MET A 1 -31.16 30.75 48.06
C MET A 1 -31.55 29.85 46.90
N ASN A 2 -30.63 29.58 45.98
CA ASN A 2 -30.68 28.44 45.06
C ASN A 2 -29.25 28.21 44.56
N SER A 3 -28.80 26.97 44.73
CA SER A 3 -27.46 26.47 44.44
C SER A 3 -27.25 26.37 42.93
N VAL A 4 -26.17 26.98 42.43
CA VAL A 4 -25.68 26.80 41.05
C VAL A 4 -24.39 26.00 41.14
N THR A 5 -24.45 24.75 40.69
CA THR A 5 -23.31 23.85 40.57
C THR A 5 -22.41 24.34 39.44
N GLN A 6 -21.17 24.71 39.78
CA GLN A 6 -20.07 24.94 38.83
C GLN A 6 -19.65 23.60 38.21
N LEU A 7 -19.70 23.50 36.88
CA LEU A 7 -18.91 22.51 36.15
C LEU A 7 -17.63 23.20 35.65
N ALA A 8 -16.54 22.76 36.25
CA ALA A 8 -15.17 23.18 35.98
C ALA A 8 -14.68 22.71 34.60
N GLY A 9 -13.65 23.41 34.13
CA GLY A 9 -13.18 23.41 32.76
C GLY A 9 -12.61 22.09 32.25
N PHE A 10 -12.81 21.89 30.94
CA PHE A 10 -12.03 20.97 30.13
C PHE A 10 -10.81 21.72 29.58
N SER A 11 -9.65 21.41 30.16
CA SER A 11 -8.33 21.70 29.58
C SER A 11 -8.06 20.71 28.45
N PRO A 12 -7.53 21.13 27.29
CA PRO A 12 -7.19 20.22 26.20
C PRO A 12 -5.86 19.53 26.52
N THR A 13 -5.94 18.43 27.25
CA THR A 13 -4.77 17.56 27.46
C THR A 13 -4.53 16.78 26.18
N ARG A 14 -3.33 16.97 25.62
CA ARG A 14 -2.71 16.26 24.50
C ARG A 14 -3.13 14.78 24.43
N LEU A 15 -4.06 14.48 23.52
CA LEU A 15 -4.27 13.13 22.99
C LEU A 15 -3.13 12.85 22.01
N ILE A 16 -2.05 12.27 22.53
CA ILE A 16 -1.14 11.47 21.73
C ILE A 16 -2.00 10.29 21.26
N ILE A 17 -2.41 10.30 19.99
CA ILE A 17 -3.13 9.20 19.34
C ILE A 17 -2.06 8.21 18.90
N PRO A 18 -1.82 7.08 19.61
CA PRO A 18 -1.01 6.02 19.06
C PRO A 18 -1.94 5.25 18.12
N THR A 19 -1.66 5.33 16.83
CA THR A 19 -1.86 4.22 15.88
C THR A 19 -3.22 3.51 16.00
N LEU A 20 -4.23 4.05 15.32
CA LEU A 20 -5.56 3.43 15.15
C LEU A 20 -5.54 2.14 14.29
N LEU A 21 -4.38 1.48 14.21
CA LEU A 21 -4.09 0.24 13.46
C LEU A 21 -3.88 -0.97 14.40
N VAL A 22 -4.17 -0.84 15.71
CA VAL A 22 -3.83 -1.84 16.76
C VAL A 22 -5.04 -2.64 17.29
N VAL A 23 -6.26 -2.53 16.73
CA VAL A 23 -7.45 -3.28 17.23
C VAL A 23 -8.02 -4.28 16.20
N LEU A 24 -7.15 -5.02 15.52
CA LEU A 24 -7.56 -6.11 14.62
C LEU A 24 -6.76 -7.39 14.91
N ALA A 25 -6.95 -8.03 16.07
CA ALA A 25 -6.52 -9.41 16.31
C ALA A 25 -7.14 -10.12 17.52
N ALA A 26 -8.32 -9.73 18.01
CA ALA A 26 -8.94 -10.41 19.14
C ALA A 26 -10.47 -10.45 19.04
N SER A 27 -11.00 -11.26 18.11
CA SER A 27 -12.28 -11.97 18.25
C SER A 27 -12.65 -12.69 16.96
N ILE A 28 -12.14 -13.89 16.74
CA ILE A 28 -12.89 -14.99 16.09
C ILE A 28 -12.41 -16.29 16.74
N SER A 29 -13.06 -16.70 17.83
CA SER A 29 -12.99 -18.05 18.38
C SER A 29 -14.37 -18.70 18.27
N ASP A 30 -14.39 -19.89 17.68
CA ASP A 30 -15.41 -20.94 17.77
C ASP A 30 -16.87 -20.59 17.45
N GLY A 31 -17.30 -21.00 16.26
CA GLY A 31 -18.70 -21.14 15.88
C GLY A 31 -18.89 -22.27 14.88
N GLN A 32 -19.41 -23.39 15.35
CA GLN A 32 -19.71 -24.61 14.59
C GLN A 32 -20.53 -24.37 13.32
N VAL A 33 -20.14 -25.06 12.26
CA VAL A 33 -20.98 -25.33 11.08
C VAL A 33 -22.10 -26.31 11.46
N PRO A 34 -23.35 -26.04 11.08
CA PRO A 34 -24.16 -27.16 10.61
C PRO A 34 -24.98 -26.84 9.35
N GLY A 35 -25.12 -27.88 8.52
CA GLY A 35 -26.37 -28.11 7.79
C GLY A 35 -26.34 -27.77 6.30
N LYS A 36 -26.01 -28.79 5.50
CA LYS A 36 -26.53 -28.93 4.13
C LYS A 36 -28.05 -28.79 4.15
N ASN A 37 -28.61 -28.00 3.24
CA ASN A 37 -29.92 -28.28 2.68
C ASN A 37 -29.87 -27.99 1.17
N GLU A 38 -29.92 -29.09 0.43
CA GLU A 38 -30.26 -29.14 -0.98
C GLU A 38 -31.72 -28.74 -1.13
N LEU A 39 -32.01 -27.78 -2.01
CA LEU A 39 -33.27 -27.71 -2.74
C LEU A 39 -32.99 -26.90 -4.01
N GLY A 40 -32.96 -27.64 -5.12
CA GLY A 40 -32.72 -27.10 -6.44
C GLY A 40 -33.88 -26.25 -6.92
N GLU A 41 -33.53 -25.12 -7.51
CA GLU A 41 -34.39 -24.41 -8.43
C GLU A 41 -33.58 -24.06 -9.67
N LYS A 42 -34.04 -24.55 -10.82
CA LYS A 42 -33.41 -24.39 -12.13
C LYS A 42 -33.42 -22.92 -12.52
N VAL A 43 -32.33 -22.22 -12.29
CA VAL A 43 -32.09 -20.94 -12.97
C VAL A 43 -31.54 -21.26 -14.35
N ALA A 44 -32.25 -20.76 -15.36
CA ALA A 44 -31.95 -20.93 -16.76
C ALA A 44 -30.49 -20.54 -17.05
N ASP A 45 -29.86 -21.39 -17.87
CA ASP A 45 -28.50 -21.31 -18.38
C ASP A 45 -28.37 -20.07 -19.28
N ASP A 46 -28.25 -18.89 -18.66
CA ASP A 46 -27.89 -17.65 -19.34
C ASP A 46 -26.37 -17.66 -19.54
N LYS A 47 -25.94 -18.52 -20.47
CA LYS A 47 -24.61 -18.45 -21.08
C LYS A 47 -24.56 -17.17 -21.91
N ALA A 48 -24.37 -16.05 -21.23
CA ALA A 48 -23.79 -14.86 -21.83
C ALA A 48 -22.45 -15.30 -22.41
N ALA A 49 -22.45 -15.51 -23.73
CA ALA A 49 -21.24 -15.71 -24.49
C ALA A 49 -20.23 -14.66 -24.04
N GLU A 50 -19.05 -15.11 -23.60
CA GLU A 50 -17.88 -14.26 -23.42
C GLU A 50 -17.59 -13.61 -24.77
N VAL A 51 -18.21 -12.45 -25.00
CA VAL A 51 -17.82 -11.55 -26.07
C VAL A 51 -16.42 -11.09 -25.69
N GLU A 52 -15.42 -11.69 -26.35
CA GLU A 52 -14.04 -11.24 -26.35
C GLU A 52 -14.05 -9.71 -26.51
N VAL A 53 -13.53 -9.04 -25.48
CA VAL A 53 -13.59 -7.58 -25.37
C VAL A 53 -12.51 -7.01 -26.29
N GLU A 54 -12.87 -6.65 -27.51
CA GLU A 54 -12.03 -5.76 -28.33
C GLU A 54 -11.80 -4.45 -27.54
N GLY A 55 -10.54 -4.13 -27.21
CA GLY A 55 -10.14 -2.75 -26.97
C GLY A 55 -9.18 -2.44 -25.82
N LEU A 56 -8.99 -3.30 -24.82
CA LEU A 56 -8.03 -3.01 -23.73
C LEU A 56 -7.22 -4.25 -23.31
N THR A 57 -5.98 -4.31 -23.77
CA THR A 57 -5.00 -5.32 -23.38
C THR A 57 -4.09 -4.73 -22.31
N PHE A 58 -4.02 -5.36 -21.13
CA PHE A 58 -3.05 -4.98 -20.11
C PHE A 58 -1.65 -5.35 -20.58
N ARG A 59 -0.74 -4.37 -20.61
CA ARG A 59 0.69 -4.62 -20.78
C ARG A 59 1.36 -4.89 -19.43
N GLU A 60 2.53 -5.50 -19.49
CA GLU A 60 3.40 -5.65 -18.30
C GLU A 60 3.74 -4.27 -17.73
N PRO A 61 3.82 -4.16 -16.39
CA PRO A 61 4.10 -2.90 -15.73
C PRO A 61 5.51 -2.43 -16.08
N PHE A 62 5.61 -1.14 -16.37
CA PHE A 62 6.86 -0.49 -16.77
C PHE A 62 7.55 -1.13 -17.99
N SER A 63 6.77 -1.77 -18.87
CA SER A 63 7.27 -2.26 -20.15
C SER A 63 7.77 -1.12 -21.03
N GLY A 64 8.85 -1.36 -21.78
CA GLY A 64 9.46 -0.34 -22.64
C GLY A 64 8.45 0.28 -23.61
N LEU A 65 8.41 1.61 -23.66
CA LEU A 65 7.57 2.39 -24.56
C LEU A 65 8.40 2.88 -25.74
N SER A 66 7.81 2.88 -26.93
CA SER A 66 8.43 3.49 -28.11
C SER A 66 8.45 5.02 -28.00
N ALA A 67 9.35 5.71 -28.70
CA ALA A 67 9.44 7.17 -28.69
C ALA A 67 8.09 7.85 -29.02
N SER A 68 7.33 7.32 -29.99
CA SER A 68 6.00 7.84 -30.31
C SER A 68 5.00 7.65 -29.17
N GLU A 69 5.09 6.53 -28.43
CA GLU A 69 4.19 6.29 -27.29
C GLU A 69 4.54 7.19 -26.12
N ILE A 70 5.83 7.46 -25.89
CA ILE A 70 6.31 8.36 -24.85
C ILE A 70 5.74 9.77 -25.04
N GLU A 71 5.70 10.25 -26.28
CA GLU A 71 5.24 11.61 -26.61
C GLU A 71 3.71 11.76 -26.61
N SER A 72 2.96 10.71 -26.97
CA SER A 72 1.54 10.85 -27.33
C SER A 72 0.55 10.10 -26.43
N LYS A 73 1.02 9.20 -25.56
CA LYS A 73 0.16 8.33 -24.77
C LYS A 73 0.27 8.56 -23.27
N LEU A 74 -0.86 8.35 -22.60
CA LEU A 74 -0.97 8.21 -21.16
C LEU A 74 -0.84 6.74 -20.79
N VAL A 75 -0.12 6.46 -19.71
CA VAL A 75 -0.08 5.11 -19.12
C VAL A 75 -1.06 5.06 -17.96
N VAL A 76 -2.02 4.16 -18.03
CA VAL A 76 -3.05 3.95 -16.99
C VAL A 76 -2.75 2.66 -16.26
N PHE A 77 -2.32 2.78 -15.02
CA PHE A 77 -2.08 1.66 -14.12
C PHE A 77 -3.37 1.28 -13.39
N LEU A 78 -3.74 0.01 -13.46
CA LEU A 78 -4.60 -0.64 -12.49
C LEU A 78 -3.72 -1.42 -11.51
N ILE A 79 -3.75 -1.04 -10.24
CA ILE A 79 -2.93 -1.65 -9.20
C ILE A 79 -3.86 -2.34 -8.20
N THR A 80 -3.67 -3.64 -7.97
CA THR A 80 -4.46 -4.42 -7.01
C THR A 80 -3.57 -4.99 -5.92
N ASP A 81 -4.14 -5.30 -4.76
CA ASP A 81 -3.42 -5.90 -3.63
C ASP A 81 -3.59 -7.44 -3.56
N GLU A 82 -3.69 -8.09 -4.72
CA GLU A 82 -3.60 -9.55 -4.85
C GLU A 82 -2.16 -10.05 -4.61
N ASP A 83 -2.00 -11.37 -4.43
CA ASP A 83 -0.68 -11.99 -4.23
C ASP A 83 0.14 -11.98 -5.55
N PRO A 84 1.29 -11.29 -5.60
CA PRO A 84 2.11 -11.21 -6.81
C PRO A 84 2.71 -12.55 -7.25
N PHE A 85 2.93 -13.49 -6.33
CA PHE A 85 3.48 -14.81 -6.62
C PHE A 85 2.42 -15.78 -7.18
N GLU A 86 1.21 -15.78 -6.62
CA GLU A 86 0.08 -16.55 -7.18
C GLU A 86 -0.20 -16.10 -8.62
N TRP A 87 -0.14 -14.78 -8.82
CA TRP A 87 -0.32 -14.17 -10.12
C TRP A 87 0.70 -14.65 -11.17
N THR A 88 1.97 -14.67 -10.79
CA THR A 88 3.05 -15.11 -11.69
C THR A 88 2.95 -16.59 -12.02
N LYS A 89 2.56 -17.43 -11.04
CA LYS A 89 2.29 -18.84 -11.29
C LYS A 89 1.18 -19.01 -12.31
N ALA A 90 0.08 -18.29 -12.14
CA ALA A 90 -1.04 -18.37 -13.06
C ALA A 90 -0.71 -17.82 -14.47
N LYS A 91 0.22 -16.85 -14.61
CA LYS A 91 0.81 -16.48 -15.92
C LYS A 91 1.60 -17.64 -16.54
N LEU A 92 2.44 -18.33 -15.76
CA LEU A 92 3.26 -19.46 -16.24
C LEU A 92 2.39 -20.66 -16.64
N ASP A 93 1.34 -20.96 -15.87
CA ASP A 93 0.38 -22.03 -16.18
C ASP A 93 -0.43 -21.71 -17.46
N SER A 94 -0.52 -20.43 -17.85
CA SER A 94 -1.21 -19.98 -19.06
C SER A 94 -0.36 -19.96 -20.34
N ALA A 95 0.85 -20.53 -20.31
CA ALA A 95 1.69 -20.72 -21.51
C ALA A 95 1.02 -21.58 -22.61
N ASP A 96 -0.07 -22.29 -22.28
CA ASP A 96 -0.93 -23.02 -23.24
C ASP A 96 -2.10 -22.19 -23.83
N LYS A 97 -2.23 -20.89 -23.51
CA LYS A 97 -3.18 -19.96 -24.15
C LYS A 97 -2.47 -18.94 -25.04
N ASN A 98 -1.62 -19.43 -25.93
CA ASN A 98 -1.22 -18.68 -27.12
C ASN A 98 -2.45 -18.33 -27.97
N ARG A 99 -3.07 -17.16 -27.73
CA ARG A 99 -3.85 -16.42 -28.74
C ARG A 99 -4.31 -15.00 -28.35
N LEU A 100 -4.27 -14.62 -27.07
CA LEU A 100 -4.74 -13.30 -26.63
C LEU A 100 -3.86 -12.86 -25.46
N GLY A 101 -3.23 -11.68 -25.54
CA GLY A 101 -2.31 -11.16 -24.52
C GLY A 101 -2.95 -10.91 -23.15
N GLY A 102 -3.30 -11.95 -22.42
CA GLY A 102 -3.95 -11.86 -21.12
C GLY A 102 -3.55 -13.02 -20.24
N GLY A 103 -2.76 -12.73 -19.19
CA GLY A 103 -2.74 -13.60 -18.00
C GLY A 103 -4.14 -13.67 -17.36
N PRO A 104 -4.29 -14.26 -16.16
CA PRO A 104 -5.55 -14.17 -15.42
C PRO A 104 -6.07 -12.73 -15.36
N ASP A 105 -7.35 -12.55 -15.05
CA ASP A 105 -7.88 -11.22 -14.74
C ASP A 105 -7.76 -10.94 -13.25
N VAL A 106 -7.41 -9.70 -12.90
CA VAL A 106 -7.41 -9.29 -11.48
C VAL A 106 -8.85 -9.15 -11.01
N TRP A 107 -9.09 -9.19 -9.71
CA TRP A 107 -10.44 -9.24 -9.15
C TRP A 107 -11.44 -8.21 -9.71
N CYS A 108 -10.96 -7.00 -10.06
CA CYS A 108 -11.76 -5.91 -10.65
C CYS A 108 -11.48 -5.63 -12.14
N GLY A 109 -10.69 -6.49 -12.80
CA GLY A 109 -10.22 -6.23 -14.16
C GLY A 109 -11.35 -6.19 -15.18
N ARG A 110 -12.43 -6.97 -14.96
CA ARG A 110 -13.62 -6.96 -15.81
C ARG A 110 -14.35 -5.63 -15.71
N GLU A 111 -14.62 -5.16 -14.50
CA GLU A 111 -15.29 -3.90 -14.21
C GLU A 111 -14.47 -2.73 -14.78
N PHE A 112 -13.15 -2.75 -14.60
CA PHE A 112 -12.25 -1.75 -15.17
C PHE A 112 -12.27 -1.73 -16.70
N ARG A 113 -12.24 -2.89 -17.36
CA ARG A 113 -12.37 -3.00 -18.82
C ARG A 113 -13.73 -2.53 -19.33
N LEU A 114 -14.80 -2.77 -18.57
CA LEU A 114 -16.13 -2.24 -18.88
C LEU A 114 -16.15 -0.71 -18.80
N SER A 115 -15.52 -0.13 -17.78
CA SER A 115 -15.37 1.33 -17.66
C SER A 115 -14.61 1.92 -18.84
N PHE A 116 -13.48 1.32 -19.22
CA PHE A 116 -12.70 1.73 -20.40
C PHE A 116 -13.47 1.61 -21.71
N ARG A 117 -14.25 0.54 -21.89
CA ARG A 117 -15.05 0.36 -23.11
C ARG A 117 -16.11 1.44 -23.25
N LYS A 118 -16.82 1.75 -22.17
CA LYS A 118 -17.82 2.81 -22.14
C LYS A 118 -17.18 4.18 -22.36
N LEU A 119 -16.00 4.42 -21.79
CA LEU A 119 -15.19 5.61 -22.03
C LEU A 119 -14.80 5.75 -23.51
N ILE A 120 -14.28 4.69 -24.14
CA ILE A 120 -13.88 4.75 -25.56
C ILE A 120 -15.10 4.98 -26.46
N ALA A 121 -16.25 4.43 -26.10
CA ALA A 121 -17.49 4.69 -26.83
C ALA A 121 -17.95 6.16 -26.74
N SER A 122 -17.74 6.83 -25.59
CA SER A 122 -18.08 8.25 -25.41
C SER A 122 -16.99 9.21 -25.91
N ARG A 123 -15.72 8.79 -25.86
CA ARG A 123 -14.53 9.53 -26.27
C ARG A 123 -13.63 8.68 -27.17
N PRO A 124 -14.00 8.50 -28.45
CA PRO A 124 -13.24 7.66 -29.38
C PRO A 124 -11.79 8.12 -29.60
N ASP A 125 -11.51 9.41 -29.37
CA ASP A 125 -10.17 10.00 -29.44
C ASP A 125 -9.20 9.40 -28.42
N LEU A 126 -9.69 8.81 -27.33
CA LEU A 126 -8.86 8.21 -26.28
C LEU A 126 -8.40 6.79 -26.60
N LYS A 127 -9.00 6.12 -27.61
CA LYS A 127 -8.71 4.72 -27.95
C LYS A 127 -7.22 4.43 -28.14
N ASP A 128 -6.53 5.30 -28.85
CA ASP A 128 -5.12 5.14 -29.18
C ASP A 128 -4.18 5.98 -28.30
N ARG A 129 -4.74 6.71 -27.31
CA ARG A 129 -4.00 7.62 -26.42
C ARG A 129 -3.73 7.05 -25.04
N CYS A 130 -4.25 5.86 -24.72
CA CYS A 130 -4.06 5.23 -23.42
C CYS A 130 -3.40 3.85 -23.57
N ILE A 131 -2.42 3.57 -22.72
CA ILE A 131 -1.84 2.24 -22.52
C ILE A 131 -2.26 1.77 -21.14
N ALA A 132 -3.02 0.68 -21.05
CA ALA A 132 -3.31 0.07 -19.76
C ALA A 132 -2.16 -0.84 -19.32
N GLN A 133 -1.68 -0.63 -18.10
CA GLN A 133 -0.72 -1.48 -17.41
C GLN A 133 -1.32 -1.95 -16.10
N ARG A 134 -0.82 -3.06 -15.59
CA ARG A 134 -1.33 -3.67 -14.38
C ARG A 134 -0.21 -4.04 -13.43
N VAL A 135 -0.40 -3.74 -12.15
CA VAL A 135 0.50 -4.12 -11.08
C VAL A 135 -0.27 -4.90 -10.03
N VAL A 136 0.31 -5.99 -9.55
CA VAL A 136 -0.18 -6.75 -8.40
C VAL A 136 0.79 -6.49 -7.26
N ALA A 137 0.32 -5.89 -6.18
CA ALA A 137 1.13 -5.25 -5.14
C ALA A 137 0.79 -5.71 -3.72
N GLY A 138 0.03 -6.81 -3.57
CA GLY A 138 -0.43 -7.28 -2.28
C GLY A 138 0.65 -7.94 -1.44
N MET A 139 0.32 -8.22 -0.18
CA MET A 139 1.16 -9.09 0.65
C MET A 139 0.98 -10.54 0.20
N PRO A 140 2.06 -11.23 -0.20
CA PRO A 140 1.98 -12.63 -0.58
C PRO A 140 1.72 -13.56 0.60
N ALA A 141 1.24 -14.76 0.31
CA ALA A 141 0.85 -15.77 1.32
C ALA A 141 2.00 -16.13 2.27
N ASN A 142 3.26 -16.04 1.82
CA ASN A 142 4.41 -16.29 2.68
C ASN A 142 4.69 -15.18 3.71
N LEU A 143 4.05 -14.01 3.58
CA LEU A 143 4.05 -12.91 4.56
C LEU A 143 2.77 -12.82 5.40
N THR A 144 1.78 -13.68 5.13
CA THR A 144 0.52 -13.80 5.87
C THR A 144 0.40 -15.13 6.62
N GLY A 145 1.53 -15.78 6.91
CA GLY A 145 1.55 -17.07 7.60
C GLY A 145 0.92 -18.22 6.80
N GLY A 146 0.83 -18.10 5.48
CA GLY A 146 0.21 -19.07 4.58
C GLY A 146 -1.32 -18.99 4.53
N VAL A 147 -1.91 -17.99 5.20
CA VAL A 147 -3.36 -17.82 5.26
C VAL A 147 -3.82 -17.03 4.04
N ARG A 148 -4.88 -17.52 3.38
CA ARG A 148 -5.54 -16.79 2.31
C ARG A 148 -6.11 -15.48 2.85
N ARG A 149 -6.08 -14.46 2.01
CA ARG A 149 -6.62 -13.14 2.31
C ARG A 149 -8.04 -13.21 2.90
N THR A 150 -8.22 -12.62 4.07
CA THR A 150 -9.51 -12.54 4.79
C THR A 150 -10.22 -11.19 4.64
N PHE A 151 -9.52 -10.17 4.13
CA PHE A 151 -10.06 -8.82 3.96
C PHE A 151 -10.55 -8.57 2.53
N PRO A 152 -11.53 -7.67 2.32
CA PRO A 152 -11.99 -7.29 0.99
C PRO A 152 -10.83 -6.76 0.12
N PRO A 153 -10.86 -6.99 -1.20
CA PRO A 153 -9.82 -6.55 -2.13
C PRO A 153 -9.76 -5.02 -2.25
N ARG A 154 -8.59 -4.48 -2.56
CA ARG A 154 -8.36 -3.06 -2.81
C ARG A 154 -7.79 -2.86 -4.21
N ALA A 155 -8.03 -1.67 -4.75
CA ALA A 155 -7.48 -1.25 -6.01
C ALA A 155 -7.12 0.23 -5.94
N VAL A 156 -6.14 0.63 -6.73
CA VAL A 156 -5.87 2.04 -7.01
C VAL A 156 -5.63 2.20 -8.52
N VAL A 157 -5.94 3.38 -9.02
CA VAL A 157 -5.70 3.77 -10.41
C VAL A 157 -4.75 4.95 -10.43
N ALA A 158 -3.69 4.83 -11.23
CA ALA A 158 -2.70 5.86 -11.42
C ALA A 158 -2.54 6.14 -12.91
N ILE A 159 -2.59 7.41 -13.31
CA ILE A 159 -2.36 7.83 -14.69
C ILE A 159 -1.03 8.56 -14.75
N CYS A 160 -0.16 8.12 -15.64
CA CYS A 160 1.16 8.68 -15.87
C CYS A 160 1.28 9.23 -17.30
N ASP A 161 2.26 10.10 -17.52
CA ASP A 161 2.72 10.41 -18.87
C ASP A 161 3.54 9.24 -19.45
N GLY A 162 3.99 9.40 -20.70
CA GLY A 162 4.83 8.42 -21.36
C GLY A 162 6.24 8.25 -20.77
N ASN A 163 6.67 9.13 -19.87
CA ASN A 163 7.91 8.99 -19.09
C ASN A 163 7.68 8.36 -17.71
N TYR A 164 6.49 7.80 -17.46
CA TYR A 164 6.10 7.24 -16.17
C TYR A 164 6.12 8.26 -15.02
N ARG A 165 5.92 9.55 -15.30
CA ARG A 165 5.67 10.54 -14.25
C ARG A 165 4.19 10.53 -13.89
N LEU A 166 3.88 10.42 -12.60
CA LEU A 166 2.49 10.37 -12.13
C LEU A 166 1.77 11.70 -12.40
N LEU A 167 0.59 11.63 -12.98
CA LEU A 167 -0.24 12.80 -13.32
C LEU A 167 -1.54 12.83 -12.54
N SER A 168 -2.16 11.68 -12.29
CA SER A 168 -3.40 11.58 -11.52
C SER A 168 -3.45 10.27 -10.74
N TYR A 169 -4.09 10.29 -9.58
CA TYR A 169 -4.13 9.17 -8.66
C TYR A 169 -5.49 9.06 -7.98
N ALA A 170 -5.98 7.84 -7.85
CA ALA A 170 -7.20 7.57 -7.14
C ALA A 170 -7.23 6.18 -6.50
N VAL A 171 -7.97 6.06 -5.40
CA VAL A 171 -8.20 4.79 -4.70
C VAL A 171 -9.59 4.29 -5.03
N GLY A 172 -9.70 3.02 -5.42
CA GLY A 172 -10.94 2.39 -5.86
C GLY A 172 -10.93 2.02 -7.35
N VAL A 173 -12.04 1.45 -7.80
CA VAL A 173 -12.27 1.06 -9.20
C VAL A 173 -13.15 2.12 -9.85
N PRO A 174 -12.66 2.86 -10.85
CA PRO A 174 -13.42 3.96 -11.44
C PRO A 174 -14.55 3.46 -12.32
N GLU A 175 -15.70 4.13 -12.22
CA GLU A 175 -16.75 4.08 -13.23
C GLU A 175 -16.33 4.87 -14.49
N PRO A 176 -17.04 4.77 -15.63
CA PRO A 176 -16.64 5.45 -16.87
C PRO A 176 -16.44 6.96 -16.72
N ASP A 177 -17.35 7.63 -16.00
CA ASP A 177 -17.30 9.08 -15.81
C ASP A 177 -16.15 9.49 -14.90
N ASP A 178 -15.83 8.68 -13.89
CA ASP A 178 -14.69 8.95 -13.01
C ASP A 178 -13.37 8.71 -13.74
N LEU A 179 -13.29 7.66 -14.57
CA LEU A 179 -12.13 7.42 -15.40
C LEU A 179 -11.89 8.56 -16.41
N LEU A 180 -12.96 9.10 -17.00
CA LEU A 180 -12.87 10.28 -17.86
C LEU A 180 -12.29 11.48 -17.09
N ARG A 181 -12.83 11.79 -15.91
CA ARG A 181 -12.34 12.87 -15.05
C ARG A 181 -10.87 12.69 -14.69
N LEU A 182 -10.46 11.47 -14.32
CA LEU A 182 -9.07 11.17 -14.02
C LEU A 182 -8.14 11.43 -15.21
N ILE A 183 -8.58 11.08 -16.44
CA ILE A 183 -7.81 11.34 -17.67
C ILE A 183 -7.74 12.84 -17.95
N GLU A 184 -8.82 13.58 -17.78
CA GLU A 184 -8.84 15.04 -17.95
C GLU A 184 -7.92 15.73 -16.94
N ASP A 185 -7.97 15.31 -15.67
CA ASP A 185 -7.07 15.79 -14.61
C ASP A 185 -5.60 15.46 -14.92
N ALA A 186 -5.33 14.27 -15.47
CA ALA A 186 -4.00 13.90 -15.89
C ALA A 186 -3.50 14.76 -17.06
N GLN A 187 -4.35 15.04 -18.05
CA GLN A 187 -4.02 15.92 -19.18
C GLN A 187 -3.74 17.35 -18.72
N GLU A 188 -4.55 17.88 -17.79
CA GLU A 188 -4.32 19.17 -17.16
C GLU A 188 -2.96 19.19 -16.45
N ASN A 189 -2.68 18.21 -15.59
CA ASN A 189 -1.41 18.13 -14.87
C ASN A 189 -0.21 17.95 -15.81
N SER A 190 -0.37 17.22 -16.92
CA SER A 190 0.65 17.11 -17.97
C SER A 190 0.94 18.46 -18.62
N ALA A 191 -0.09 19.26 -18.88
CA ALA A 191 0.06 20.61 -19.41
C ALA A 191 0.74 21.53 -18.39
N LEU A 192 0.36 21.46 -17.11
CA LEU A 192 1.00 22.23 -16.03
C LEU A 192 2.48 21.91 -15.89
N LEU A 193 2.86 20.62 -15.96
CA LEU A 193 4.26 20.18 -15.92
C LEU A 193 5.05 20.76 -17.10
N THR A 194 4.47 20.76 -18.29
CA THR A 194 5.12 21.30 -19.50
C THR A 194 5.27 22.82 -19.43
N LEU A 195 4.24 23.53 -18.95
CA LEU A 195 4.24 25.00 -18.86
C LEU A 195 5.18 25.55 -17.78
N ASN A 196 5.50 24.75 -16.76
CA ASN A 196 6.29 25.17 -15.61
C ASN A 196 7.57 24.32 -15.46
N GLU A 197 8.09 23.75 -16.56
CA GLU A 197 9.30 22.91 -16.55
C GLU A 197 10.51 23.62 -15.91
N ALA A 198 10.60 24.94 -16.09
CA ALA A 198 11.66 25.77 -15.54
C ALA A 198 11.36 26.39 -14.16
N ASP A 199 10.15 26.20 -13.61
CA ASP A 199 9.70 26.84 -12.38
C ASP A 199 8.84 25.88 -11.51
N PRO A 200 9.50 24.99 -10.75
CA PRO A 200 8.81 23.99 -9.94
C PRO A 200 7.99 24.60 -8.79
N GLU A 201 8.36 25.79 -8.30
CA GLU A 201 7.61 26.50 -7.26
C GLU A 201 6.26 27.00 -7.77
N LYS A 202 6.25 27.56 -8.98
CA LYS A 202 5.02 27.97 -9.64
C LYS A 202 4.13 26.79 -10.01
N LEU A 203 4.71 25.68 -10.48
CA LEU A 203 3.98 24.42 -10.69
C LEU A 203 3.24 24.02 -9.40
N GLY A 204 3.97 24.00 -8.30
CA GLY A 204 3.45 23.61 -7.02
C GLY A 204 2.33 24.47 -6.48
N THR A 205 2.52 25.78 -6.60
CA THR A 205 1.50 26.76 -6.25
C THR A 205 0.23 26.57 -7.08
N GLN A 206 0.36 26.27 -8.38
CA GLN A 206 -0.78 25.99 -9.25
C GLN A 206 -1.51 24.71 -8.84
N ILE A 207 -0.78 23.63 -8.54
CA ILE A 207 -1.36 22.37 -8.06
C ILE A 207 -2.10 22.60 -6.73
N ILE A 208 -1.48 23.27 -5.75
CA ILE A 208 -2.11 23.57 -4.45
C ILE A 208 -3.38 24.40 -4.62
N ASN A 209 -3.34 25.46 -5.44
CA ASN A 209 -4.50 26.32 -5.66
C ASN A 209 -5.66 25.55 -6.31
N ARG A 210 -5.34 24.68 -7.28
CA ARG A 210 -6.30 23.79 -7.92
C ARG A 210 -6.91 22.82 -6.92
N THR A 211 -6.08 22.15 -6.12
CA THR A 211 -6.55 21.22 -5.09
C THR A 211 -7.45 21.90 -4.08
N ASN A 212 -7.09 23.10 -3.60
CA ASN A 212 -7.90 23.89 -2.67
C ASN A 212 -9.30 24.21 -3.22
N ALA A 213 -9.44 24.40 -4.53
CA ALA A 213 -10.73 24.64 -5.16
C ALA A 213 -11.63 23.39 -5.18
N ARG A 214 -11.04 22.19 -5.18
CA ARG A 214 -11.73 20.90 -5.39
C ARG A 214 -12.08 20.18 -4.10
N VAL A 215 -11.23 20.28 -3.07
CA VAL A 215 -11.44 19.54 -1.81
C VAL A 215 -12.37 20.27 -0.85
N ARG A 216 -13.04 19.51 0.03
CA ARG A 216 -13.87 20.07 1.11
C ARG A 216 -13.04 20.83 2.14
N ARG A 217 -13.73 21.67 2.92
CA ARG A 217 -13.12 22.55 3.94
C ARG A 217 -12.15 21.83 4.88
N VAL A 218 -12.50 20.63 5.38
CA VAL A 218 -11.65 19.88 6.32
C VAL A 218 -10.28 19.54 5.73
N TYR A 219 -10.20 19.29 4.42
CA TYR A 219 -8.96 18.98 3.73
C TYR A 219 -8.15 20.25 3.36
N ARG A 220 -8.82 21.40 3.17
CA ARG A 220 -8.14 22.68 2.90
C ARG A 220 -7.28 23.14 4.08
N GLU A 221 -7.70 22.85 5.29
CA GLU A 221 -6.92 23.15 6.50
C GLU A 221 -5.61 22.33 6.51
N SER A 222 -5.68 21.04 6.16
CA SER A 222 -4.50 20.18 5.98
C SER A 222 -3.58 20.66 4.85
N LEU A 223 -4.14 21.10 3.72
CA LEU A 223 -3.36 21.68 2.61
C LEU A 223 -2.68 23.00 2.98
N THR A 224 -3.31 23.81 3.83
CA THR A 224 -2.71 25.07 4.27
C THR A 224 -1.48 24.82 5.12
N LYS A 225 -1.56 23.87 6.06
CA LYS A 225 -0.39 23.43 6.85
C LYS A 225 0.70 22.85 5.96
N LEU A 226 0.33 22.06 4.95
CA LEU A 226 1.29 21.53 3.99
C LEU A 226 2.07 22.65 3.30
N ARG A 227 1.37 23.69 2.84
CA ARG A 227 2.00 24.83 2.15
C ARG A 227 3.05 25.52 3.01
N GLU A 228 2.89 25.57 4.32
CA GLU A 228 3.84 26.20 5.25
C GLU A 228 5.17 25.43 5.35
N HIS A 229 5.16 24.14 5.04
CA HIS A 229 6.32 23.24 5.21
C HIS A 229 6.88 22.68 3.89
N MET A 230 6.21 22.93 2.77
CA MET A 230 6.59 22.37 1.47
C MET A 230 7.50 23.33 0.70
N THR A 231 8.77 22.96 0.55
CA THR A 231 9.71 23.60 -0.37
C THR A 231 9.62 22.95 -1.74
N TRP A 232 9.11 23.69 -2.73
CA TRP A 232 8.92 23.15 -4.07
C TRP A 232 10.20 23.05 -4.92
N ASP A 233 11.30 23.59 -4.42
CA ASP A 233 12.64 23.47 -5.03
C ASP A 233 13.10 21.99 -5.14
N GLU A 234 12.48 21.08 -4.39
CA GLU A 234 12.75 19.63 -4.36
C GLU A 234 11.80 18.78 -5.25
N THR A 235 11.00 19.40 -6.13
CA THR A 235 9.84 18.72 -6.76
C THR A 235 10.10 18.00 -8.07
N LEU A 236 11.34 18.01 -8.56
CA LEU A 236 11.76 17.24 -9.75
C LEU A 236 12.93 16.27 -9.46
N PHE A 237 13.35 16.14 -8.19
CA PHE A 237 14.52 15.37 -7.73
C PHE A 237 14.08 14.12 -6.92
N PRO A 238 14.96 13.10 -6.79
CA PRO A 238 14.57 11.70 -6.60
C PRO A 238 13.76 11.47 -5.32
N ILE A 239 13.00 10.37 -5.31
CA ILE A 239 12.27 9.93 -4.13
C ILE A 239 13.30 9.38 -3.14
N ASP A 240 13.80 10.26 -2.28
CA ASP A 240 14.78 9.96 -1.26
C ASP A 240 14.15 9.81 0.13
N ASP A 241 14.97 9.45 1.12
CA ASP A 241 14.50 9.26 2.49
C ASP A 241 13.92 10.53 3.12
N ALA A 242 14.40 11.72 2.73
CA ALA A 242 13.89 12.99 3.23
C ALA A 242 12.48 13.27 2.69
N TRP A 243 12.28 13.08 1.38
CA TRP A 243 10.97 13.17 0.76
C TRP A 243 10.00 12.17 1.35
N ILE A 244 10.39 10.90 1.47
CA ILE A 244 9.52 9.85 2.03
C ILE A 244 9.10 10.23 3.45
N SER A 245 10.03 10.72 4.26
CA SER A 245 9.75 11.10 5.65
C SER A 245 8.76 12.27 5.75
N ARG A 246 8.88 13.27 4.87
CA ARG A 246 7.93 14.39 4.78
C ARG A 246 6.57 13.95 4.27
N TYR A 247 6.54 13.15 3.20
CA TYR A 247 5.33 12.58 2.63
C TYR A 247 4.57 11.76 3.69
N ALA A 248 5.24 10.81 4.35
CA ALA A 248 4.66 10.00 5.41
C ALA A 248 4.16 10.83 6.59
N GLY A 249 4.91 11.87 7.01
CA GLY A 249 4.48 12.81 8.03
C GLY A 249 3.18 13.52 7.66
N PHE A 250 3.08 14.01 6.42
CA PHE A 250 1.85 14.61 5.92
C PHE A 250 0.68 13.61 5.88
N ILE A 251 0.91 12.39 5.41
CA ILE A 251 -0.15 11.36 5.41
C ILE A 251 -0.62 11.05 6.84
N ALA A 252 0.30 10.96 7.80
CA ALA A 252 -0.04 10.72 9.20
C ALA A 252 -0.91 11.85 9.80
N GLU A 253 -0.69 13.10 9.38
CA GLU A 253 -1.54 14.24 9.75
C GLU A 253 -2.89 14.28 9.01
N LEU A 254 -2.92 13.81 7.75
CA LEU A 254 -4.09 13.78 6.90
C LEU A 254 -5.08 12.67 7.27
N ASN A 255 -4.57 11.50 7.66
CA ASN A 255 -5.38 10.31 7.96
C ASN A 255 -6.46 10.54 9.02
N PRO A 256 -6.21 11.25 10.14
CA PRO A 256 -7.26 11.60 11.10
C PRO A 256 -8.43 12.38 10.48
N SER A 257 -8.15 13.33 9.58
CA SER A 257 -9.20 14.08 8.87
C SER A 257 -10.02 13.18 7.95
N TYR A 258 -9.35 12.25 7.26
CA TYR A 258 -10.03 11.26 6.43
C TYR A 258 -10.93 10.35 7.25
N LEU A 259 -10.40 9.77 8.34
CA LEU A 259 -11.17 8.91 9.24
C LEU A 259 -12.40 9.63 9.79
N TYR A 260 -12.25 10.87 10.23
CA TYR A 260 -13.38 11.67 10.70
C TYR A 260 -14.42 11.92 9.61
N ASP A 261 -14.00 12.26 8.39
CA ASP A 261 -14.91 12.46 7.25
C ASP A 261 -15.68 11.19 6.87
N VAL A 262 -15.03 10.02 6.85
CA VAL A 262 -15.73 8.74 6.55
C VAL A 262 -16.64 8.30 7.68
N GLN A 263 -16.27 8.55 8.94
CA GLN A 263 -17.15 8.32 10.10
C GLN A 263 -18.43 9.15 9.98
N LEU A 264 -18.32 10.43 9.63
CA LEU A 264 -19.49 11.30 9.43
C LEU A 264 -20.33 10.90 8.22
N ARG A 265 -19.69 10.59 7.08
CA ARG A 265 -20.41 10.26 5.83
C ARG A 265 -21.11 8.91 5.88
N PHE A 266 -20.48 7.91 6.50
CA PHE A 266 -20.91 6.51 6.41
C PHE A 266 -21.33 5.90 7.75
N GLY A 267 -21.24 6.67 8.85
CA GLY A 267 -21.66 6.23 10.18
C GLY A 267 -20.74 5.16 10.77
N LEU A 268 -19.43 5.25 10.52
CA LEU A 268 -18.44 4.31 11.06
C LEU A 268 -18.12 4.67 12.52
N SER A 269 -18.07 3.69 13.41
CA SER A 269 -17.94 3.90 14.86
C SER A 269 -17.16 2.81 15.60
N ASP A 270 -17.04 1.60 15.06
CA ASP A 270 -16.38 0.48 15.73
C ASP A 270 -15.21 -0.13 14.94
N ALA A 271 -14.54 -1.14 15.51
CA ALA A 271 -13.40 -1.79 14.85
C ALA A 271 -13.82 -2.66 13.66
N SER A 272 -15.03 -3.22 13.67
CA SER A 272 -15.59 -3.97 12.53
C SER A 272 -15.86 -3.08 11.33
N ASP A 273 -16.12 -1.79 11.55
CA ASP A 273 -16.30 -0.80 10.48
C ASP A 273 -15.04 -0.57 9.63
N LEU A 274 -13.86 -1.02 10.07
CA LEU A 274 -12.66 -1.00 9.22
C LEU A 274 -12.82 -1.90 7.99
N ILE A 275 -13.45 -3.07 8.14
CA ILE A 275 -13.74 -3.95 6.99
C ILE A 275 -14.72 -3.26 6.05
N ARG A 276 -15.75 -2.62 6.61
CA ARG A 276 -16.72 -1.84 5.84
C ARG A 276 -16.08 -0.67 5.11
N LEU A 277 -15.12 0.01 5.75
CA LEU A 277 -14.35 1.08 5.13
C LEU A 277 -13.57 0.57 3.91
N ILE A 278 -12.92 -0.60 4.00
CA ILE A 278 -12.21 -1.19 2.86
C ILE A 278 -13.17 -1.46 1.68
N VAL A 279 -14.40 -1.92 1.94
CA VAL A 279 -15.42 -2.08 0.89
C VAL A 279 -15.81 -0.73 0.30
N LEU A 280 -16.04 0.28 1.14
CA LEU A 280 -16.37 1.64 0.66
C LEU A 280 -15.24 2.22 -0.18
N GLU A 281 -13.97 1.95 0.16
CA GLU A 281 -12.78 2.39 -0.58
C GLU A 281 -12.64 1.73 -1.96
N GLN A 282 -13.42 0.70 -2.28
CA GLN A 282 -13.53 0.20 -3.65
C GLN A 282 -14.23 1.21 -4.58
N HIS A 283 -14.99 2.16 -4.01
CA HIS A 283 -15.60 3.28 -4.73
C HIS A 283 -14.72 4.53 -4.65
N ILE A 284 -14.42 5.12 -5.81
CA ILE A 284 -13.45 6.19 -5.96
C ILE A 284 -13.83 7.48 -5.20
N GLU A 285 -15.12 7.72 -5.02
CA GLU A 285 -15.69 8.85 -4.27
C GLU A 285 -15.29 8.82 -2.79
N THR A 286 -14.98 7.64 -2.25
CA THR A 286 -14.71 7.47 -0.83
C THR A 286 -13.43 8.19 -0.44
N ARG A 287 -12.35 8.05 -1.22
CA ARG A 287 -11.05 8.68 -0.97
C ARG A 287 -10.71 9.85 -1.90
N ARG A 288 -11.63 10.33 -2.73
CA ARG A 288 -11.39 11.40 -3.72
C ARG A 288 -10.69 12.62 -3.11
N ASP A 289 -11.27 13.20 -2.05
CA ASP A 289 -10.68 14.39 -1.41
C ASP A 289 -9.29 14.12 -0.81
N TRP A 290 -9.08 12.93 -0.26
CA TRP A 290 -7.77 12.50 0.26
C TRP A 290 -6.74 12.40 -0.88
N CYS A 291 -7.12 11.79 -2.01
CA CYS A 291 -6.25 11.65 -3.19
C CYS A 291 -5.88 13.02 -3.78
N GLU A 292 -6.85 13.92 -3.91
CA GLU A 292 -6.61 15.30 -4.34
C GLU A 292 -5.67 16.04 -3.37
N THR A 293 -5.85 15.82 -2.07
CA THR A 293 -5.03 16.47 -1.02
C THR A 293 -3.57 16.05 -1.07
N ILE A 294 -3.27 14.83 -1.50
CA ILE A 294 -1.88 14.34 -1.63
C ILE A 294 -1.26 14.68 -2.99
N ALA A 295 -2.06 15.09 -3.98
CA ALA A 295 -1.59 15.43 -5.33
C ALA A 295 -0.35 16.35 -5.36
N PRO A 296 -0.25 17.39 -4.50
CA PRO A 296 0.95 18.23 -4.45
C PRO A 296 2.27 17.46 -4.26
N PHE A 297 2.27 16.38 -3.48
CA PHE A 297 3.48 15.60 -3.24
C PHE A 297 3.87 14.68 -4.39
N ILE A 298 2.89 14.21 -5.17
CA ILE A 298 3.06 13.01 -6.00
C ILE A 298 3.01 13.30 -7.50
N VAL A 299 2.35 14.38 -7.92
CA VAL A 299 2.27 14.77 -9.34
C VAL A 299 3.67 15.14 -9.86
N GLY A 300 3.99 14.65 -11.05
CA GLY A 300 5.28 14.83 -11.72
C GLY A 300 6.37 13.83 -11.31
N ARG A 301 6.15 13.02 -10.26
CA ARG A 301 7.18 12.11 -9.74
C ARG A 301 7.26 10.78 -10.49
N PRO A 302 8.45 10.16 -10.57
CA PRO A 302 8.62 8.87 -11.23
C PRO A 302 7.84 7.77 -10.51
N MET A 303 6.87 7.18 -11.21
CA MET A 303 5.95 6.18 -10.65
C MET A 303 6.67 4.93 -10.13
N ARG A 304 7.78 4.53 -10.76
CA ARG A 304 8.57 3.36 -10.35
C ARG A 304 9.12 3.49 -8.93
N GLU A 305 9.60 4.67 -8.55
CA GLU A 305 10.10 4.93 -7.20
C GLU A 305 8.96 5.25 -6.23
N LEU A 306 7.87 5.83 -6.73
CA LEU A 306 6.74 6.29 -5.93
C LEU A 306 5.79 5.17 -5.49
N ILE A 307 5.68 4.10 -6.28
CA ILE A 307 4.63 3.09 -6.12
C ILE A 307 4.62 2.48 -4.72
N ASN A 308 5.77 2.11 -4.17
CA ASN A 308 5.85 1.49 -2.84
C ASN A 308 5.42 2.46 -1.72
N PRO A 309 6.01 3.67 -1.58
CA PRO A 309 5.54 4.66 -0.61
C PRO A 309 4.05 4.99 -0.74
N LEU A 310 3.57 5.18 -1.98
CA LEU A 310 2.19 5.57 -2.24
C LEU A 310 1.20 4.50 -1.82
N LEU A 311 1.41 3.25 -2.22
CA LEU A 311 0.51 2.14 -1.88
C LEU A 311 0.56 1.78 -0.41
N ASP A 312 1.75 1.70 0.18
CA ASP A 312 1.93 1.37 1.60
C ASP A 312 1.20 2.38 2.50
N THR A 313 1.37 3.68 2.25
CA THR A 313 0.64 4.72 3.00
C THR A 313 -0.86 4.76 2.71
N THR A 314 -1.29 4.36 1.50
CA THR A 314 -2.70 4.30 1.15
C THR A 314 -3.41 3.15 1.87
N TRP A 315 -2.81 1.96 1.82
CA TRP A 315 -3.40 0.73 2.36
C TRP A 315 -3.04 0.47 3.82
N GLY A 316 -2.06 1.16 4.37
CA GLY A 316 -1.58 0.99 5.74
C GLY A 316 -0.94 -0.38 6.00
N VAL A 317 -0.49 -1.06 4.95
CA VAL A 317 0.18 -2.37 5.03
C VAL A 317 1.36 -2.40 4.05
N PRO A 318 2.43 -3.17 4.35
CA PRO A 318 3.53 -3.34 3.43
C PRO A 318 3.05 -3.90 2.08
N VAL A 319 3.70 -3.45 1.00
CA VAL A 319 3.42 -3.90 -0.36
C VAL A 319 4.62 -4.63 -0.96
N VAL A 320 4.33 -5.56 -1.85
CA VAL A 320 5.34 -6.32 -2.60
C VAL A 320 5.01 -6.13 -4.07
N THR A 321 5.79 -5.29 -4.77
CA THR A 321 5.50 -4.92 -6.16
C THR A 321 6.46 -5.58 -7.14
N ASN A 322 7.66 -5.93 -6.69
CA ASN A 322 8.70 -6.56 -7.49
C ASN A 322 9.17 -7.87 -6.87
N ILE A 323 8.99 -8.93 -7.65
CA ILE A 323 9.28 -10.31 -7.27
C ILE A 323 10.34 -10.94 -8.17
N ASP A 324 11.00 -10.15 -9.03
CA ASP A 324 12.05 -10.68 -9.89
C ASP A 324 13.29 -11.01 -9.05
N ARG A 325 13.65 -12.30 -9.04
CA ARG A 325 14.84 -12.83 -8.41
C ARG A 325 16.12 -12.08 -8.83
N SER A 326 16.19 -11.61 -10.08
CA SER A 326 17.38 -10.95 -10.60
C SER A 326 17.68 -9.64 -9.86
N GLU A 327 16.64 -8.89 -9.50
CA GLU A 327 16.73 -7.62 -8.78
C GLU A 327 17.03 -7.82 -7.28
N HIS A 328 16.76 -9.01 -6.75
CA HIS A 328 16.99 -9.38 -5.34
C HIS A 328 18.21 -10.30 -5.12
N ARG A 329 19.09 -10.41 -6.11
CA ARG A 329 20.22 -11.37 -6.09
C ARG A 329 21.14 -11.18 -4.88
N GLU A 330 21.47 -9.95 -4.53
CA GLU A 330 22.42 -9.64 -3.45
C GLU A 330 21.91 -10.14 -2.08
N VAL A 331 20.65 -9.86 -1.75
CA VAL A 331 20.06 -10.29 -0.48
C VAL A 331 19.89 -11.80 -0.42
N LEU A 332 19.54 -12.42 -1.55
CA LEU A 332 19.43 -13.88 -1.66
C LEU A 332 20.79 -14.57 -1.48
N GLU A 333 21.84 -14.11 -2.16
CA GLU A 333 23.20 -14.64 -2.01
C GLU A 333 23.70 -14.45 -0.57
N TRP A 334 23.42 -13.30 0.04
CA TRP A 334 23.78 -13.03 1.43
C TRP A 334 23.11 -13.98 2.41
N PHE A 335 21.81 -14.23 2.25
CA PHE A 335 21.03 -15.12 3.11
C PHE A 335 21.44 -16.58 2.94
N THR A 336 21.42 -17.08 1.69
CA THR A 336 21.69 -18.49 1.37
C THR A 336 23.10 -18.91 1.77
N SER A 337 24.12 -18.06 1.60
CA SER A 337 25.51 -18.37 2.00
C SER A 337 25.70 -18.58 3.50
N ARG A 338 24.77 -18.10 4.34
CA ARG A 338 24.84 -18.15 5.81
C ARG A 338 23.84 -19.13 6.41
N ARG A 339 22.76 -19.42 5.69
CA ARG A 339 21.54 -20.05 6.20
C ARG A 339 21.75 -21.37 6.95
N ASP A 340 22.71 -22.17 6.50
CA ASP A 340 22.98 -23.50 7.06
C ASP A 340 24.08 -23.50 8.13
N ASN A 341 24.87 -22.43 8.21
CA ASN A 341 26.13 -22.41 8.97
C ASN A 341 26.07 -21.55 10.23
N THR A 342 25.20 -20.54 10.26
CA THR A 342 25.15 -19.56 11.35
C THR A 342 23.73 -19.13 11.62
N LEU A 343 23.50 -18.63 12.83
CA LEU A 343 22.30 -17.88 13.16
C LEU A 343 22.28 -16.59 12.33
N ILE A 344 21.12 -16.25 11.78
CA ILE A 344 20.90 -15.00 11.01
C ILE A 344 19.78 -14.22 11.68
N VAL A 345 19.97 -12.90 11.77
CA VAL A 345 18.94 -11.97 12.24
C VAL A 345 18.52 -11.05 11.09
N LEU A 346 17.23 -11.01 10.79
CA LEU A 346 16.64 -10.03 9.88
C LEU A 346 15.80 -9.03 10.67
N ALA A 347 16.07 -7.73 10.48
CA ALA A 347 15.22 -6.66 10.98
C ALA A 347 14.24 -6.23 9.90
N ILE A 348 12.94 -6.26 10.21
CA ILE A 348 11.89 -5.91 9.25
C ILE A 348 11.78 -4.38 9.24
N LYS A 349 12.03 -3.78 8.08
CA LYS A 349 11.81 -2.35 7.87
C LYS A 349 10.33 -2.03 8.10
N PRO A 350 10.01 -0.97 8.87
CA PRO A 350 8.63 -0.53 9.03
C PRO A 350 8.04 -0.07 7.70
N THR A 351 6.72 0.04 7.66
CA THR A 351 6.00 0.75 6.59
C THR A 351 6.48 2.21 6.52
N HIS A 352 6.25 2.85 5.38
CA HIS A 352 6.57 4.26 5.16
C HIS A 352 5.81 5.15 6.15
N LEU A 353 4.60 4.77 6.57
CA LEU A 353 3.82 5.51 7.57
C LEU A 353 4.43 5.42 8.98
N ASP A 354 5.01 4.28 9.34
CA ASP A 354 5.54 4.03 10.69
C ASP A 354 7.06 4.25 10.82
N ARG A 355 7.76 4.59 9.73
CA ARG A 355 9.23 4.74 9.72
C ARG A 355 9.78 5.79 10.70
N ASN A 356 8.97 6.81 11.01
CA ASN A 356 9.35 7.89 11.93
C ASN A 356 9.02 7.56 13.39
N VAL A 357 8.36 6.43 13.64
CA VAL A 357 8.08 5.97 15.00
C VAL A 357 9.35 5.35 15.55
N THR A 358 9.98 6.01 16.53
CA THR A 358 11.14 5.47 17.22
C THR A 358 10.78 4.15 17.89
N TRP A 359 11.52 3.10 17.52
CA TRP A 359 11.43 1.77 18.12
C TRP A 359 12.80 1.34 18.63
N PRO A 360 12.92 0.77 19.84
CA PRO A 360 11.87 0.65 20.86
C PRO A 360 11.36 2.03 21.34
N PRO A 361 10.10 2.16 21.82
CA PRO A 361 9.58 3.44 22.26
C PRO A 361 10.35 3.92 23.51
N PRO A 362 10.72 5.22 23.60
CA PRO A 362 11.65 5.73 24.62
C PRO A 362 11.18 5.61 26.08
N ASN A 363 9.91 5.22 26.30
CA ASN A 363 9.32 5.02 27.63
C ASN A 363 9.08 3.55 27.99
N VAL A 364 9.36 2.60 27.11
CA VAL A 364 9.20 1.15 27.40
C VAL A 364 10.30 0.64 28.34
N ASP A 365 11.40 1.39 28.49
CA ASP A 365 12.53 1.08 29.39
C ASP A 365 12.27 1.40 30.87
N ARG A 366 11.07 1.88 31.23
CA ARG A 366 10.75 2.27 32.61
C ARG A 366 9.96 1.19 33.35
N ASN A 367 10.53 -0.01 33.52
CA ASN A 367 10.13 -0.86 34.64
C ASN A 367 11.27 -1.73 35.18
N GLN A 368 11.76 -1.28 36.34
CA GLN A 368 11.92 -2.02 37.59
C GLN A 368 12.44 -3.48 37.49
N SER A 369 13.68 -3.65 37.96
CA SER A 369 14.27 -4.94 38.41
C SER A 369 14.88 -5.82 37.31
N GLY A 370 16.07 -5.45 36.80
CA GLY A 370 17.07 -6.40 36.27
C GLY A 370 16.68 -7.29 35.08
N LYS A 371 15.61 -6.97 34.34
CA LYS A 371 15.23 -7.68 33.11
C LYS A 371 15.91 -7.00 31.91
N MET A 372 16.57 -7.80 31.07
CA MET A 372 17.15 -7.36 29.80
C MET A 372 16.08 -6.68 28.94
N ASP A 373 16.40 -5.49 28.44
CA ASP A 373 15.54 -4.59 27.67
C ASP A 373 15.72 -4.77 26.14
N TRP A 374 15.05 -3.93 25.35
CA TRP A 374 15.14 -3.97 23.89
C TRP A 374 16.54 -3.60 23.38
N ASN A 375 17.24 -2.69 24.07
CA ASN A 375 18.62 -2.32 23.71
C ASN A 375 19.59 -3.49 23.94
N ALA A 376 19.43 -4.25 25.02
CA ALA A 376 20.19 -5.46 25.27
C ALA A 376 19.93 -6.53 24.21
N LEU A 377 18.70 -6.62 23.70
CA LEU A 377 18.36 -7.50 22.58
C LEU A 377 19.01 -7.08 21.27
N GLU A 378 18.97 -5.80 20.92
CA GLU A 378 19.65 -5.28 19.73
C GLU A 378 21.16 -5.48 19.79
N THR A 379 21.75 -5.28 20.97
CA THR A 379 23.17 -5.57 21.22
C THR A 379 23.46 -7.06 20.99
N ALA A 380 22.68 -7.96 21.61
CA ALA A 380 22.87 -9.40 21.44
C ALA A 380 22.63 -9.88 19.99
N MET A 381 21.73 -9.25 19.24
CA MET A 381 21.51 -9.55 17.82
C MET A 381 22.67 -9.07 16.94
N SER A 382 23.35 -7.99 17.33
CA SER A 382 24.46 -7.42 16.56
C SER A 382 25.72 -8.30 16.54
N ASP A 383 25.82 -9.26 17.48
CA ASP A 383 26.89 -10.27 17.51
C ASP A 383 26.73 -11.34 16.40
N HIS A 384 25.57 -11.37 15.73
CA HIS A 384 25.24 -12.31 14.66
C HIS A 384 25.11 -11.58 13.32
N PRO A 385 25.22 -12.29 12.17
CA PRO A 385 24.88 -11.72 10.86
C PRO A 385 23.50 -11.06 10.85
N PHE A 386 23.51 -9.73 10.81
CA PHE A 386 22.33 -8.89 10.92
C PHE A 386 22.10 -8.11 9.62
N ARG A 387 20.85 -8.07 9.13
CA ARG A 387 20.47 -7.27 7.96
C ARG A 387 19.05 -6.73 8.10
N SER A 388 18.86 -5.45 7.76
CA SER A 388 17.52 -4.87 7.63
C SER A 388 16.94 -5.18 6.24
N VAL A 389 15.72 -5.70 6.20
CA VAL A 389 15.03 -6.13 4.97
C VAL A 389 13.64 -5.50 4.87
N SER A 390 13.26 -5.12 3.65
CA SER A 390 11.88 -4.77 3.32
C SER A 390 10.97 -6.01 3.29
N ALA A 391 9.66 -5.79 3.31
CA ALA A 391 8.69 -6.87 3.11
C ALA A 391 8.92 -7.58 1.76
N GLU A 392 9.24 -6.83 0.71
CA GLU A 392 9.54 -7.36 -0.61
C GLU A 392 10.78 -8.28 -0.62
N GLU A 393 11.91 -7.80 -0.09
CA GLU A 393 13.13 -8.62 0.04
C GLU A 393 12.84 -9.89 0.86
N LEU A 394 12.11 -9.77 1.97
CA LEU A 394 11.74 -10.91 2.81
C LEU A 394 10.84 -11.91 2.07
N ALA A 395 9.83 -11.43 1.31
CA ALA A 395 8.96 -12.29 0.53
C ALA A 395 9.76 -13.13 -0.47
N VAL A 396 10.75 -12.52 -1.13
CA VAL A 396 11.61 -13.21 -2.10
C VAL A 396 12.54 -14.19 -1.39
N ILE A 397 13.15 -13.81 -0.26
CA ILE A 397 13.97 -14.73 0.56
C ILE A 397 13.17 -15.97 0.96
N LEU A 398 11.98 -15.79 1.54
CA LEU A 398 11.18 -16.89 2.04
C LEU A 398 10.76 -17.83 0.92
N ARG A 399 10.43 -17.28 -0.26
CA ARG A 399 10.03 -18.08 -1.43
C ARG A 399 11.20 -18.84 -2.04
N GLU A 400 12.29 -18.16 -2.37
CA GLU A 400 13.43 -18.75 -3.10
C GLU A 400 14.24 -19.72 -2.24
N SER A 401 14.22 -19.54 -0.90
CA SER A 401 14.92 -20.40 0.04
C SER A 401 14.03 -21.50 0.65
N ASP A 402 12.78 -21.62 0.19
CA ASP A 402 11.79 -22.59 0.70
C ASP A 402 11.64 -22.52 2.23
N GLU A 403 11.60 -21.30 2.78
CA GLU A 403 11.36 -21.08 4.20
C GLU A 403 9.88 -21.13 4.53
N ARG A 404 9.56 -21.38 5.80
CA ARG A 404 8.17 -21.38 6.25
C ARG A 404 7.56 -19.98 6.11
N PRO A 405 6.28 -19.88 5.72
CA PRO A 405 5.51 -18.64 5.79
C PRO A 405 5.54 -18.02 7.19
N ILE A 406 5.60 -16.69 7.22
CA ILE A 406 5.62 -15.88 8.44
C ILE A 406 4.47 -14.89 8.33
N ASP A 407 3.72 -14.66 9.40
CA ASP A 407 2.74 -13.58 9.45
C ASP A 407 3.40 -12.30 9.98
N LEU A 408 3.52 -11.28 9.14
CA LEU A 408 4.14 -10.00 9.52
C LEU A 408 3.26 -9.14 10.42
N LEU A 409 1.94 -9.30 10.41
CA LEU A 409 1.00 -8.38 11.05
C LEU A 409 0.28 -8.97 12.26
N THR A 410 0.10 -10.30 12.34
CA THR A 410 -0.71 -10.96 13.39
C THR A 410 0.13 -11.66 14.46
N PRO A 411 -0.18 -11.53 15.77
CA PRO A 411 -1.23 -10.68 16.37
C PRO A 411 -0.85 -9.20 16.44
N VAL A 412 0.45 -8.90 16.39
CA VAL A 412 1.02 -7.56 16.22
C VAL A 412 2.26 -7.66 15.32
N ARG A 413 2.77 -6.51 14.88
CA ARG A 413 3.83 -6.46 13.87
C ARG A 413 5.10 -7.19 14.29
N ALA A 414 5.64 -7.97 13.36
CA ALA A 414 6.96 -8.57 13.47
C ALA A 414 8.05 -7.49 13.31
N ARG A 415 9.08 -7.55 14.15
CA ARG A 415 10.21 -6.61 14.16
C ARG A 415 11.50 -7.30 13.75
N TYR A 416 11.76 -8.48 14.31
CA TYR A 416 12.96 -9.25 14.03
C TYR A 416 12.59 -10.71 13.73
N LEU A 417 13.36 -11.32 12.84
CA LEU A 417 13.29 -12.73 12.52
C LEU A 417 14.64 -13.36 12.80
N ILE A 418 14.63 -14.46 13.55
CA ILE A 418 15.83 -15.24 13.83
C ILE A 418 15.73 -16.59 13.11
N PHE A 419 16.72 -16.84 12.25
CA PHE A 419 16.88 -18.10 11.55
C PHE A 419 18.04 -18.85 12.18
N GLU A 420 17.73 -19.95 12.86
CA GLU A 420 18.75 -20.84 13.40
C GLU A 420 19.27 -21.80 12.30
N PRO A 421 20.56 -22.15 12.31
CA PRO A 421 21.18 -22.93 11.25
C PRO A 421 20.47 -24.28 11.07
N SER A 422 20.16 -24.63 9.82
CA SER A 422 19.46 -25.87 9.43
C SER A 422 18.06 -26.09 10.04
N LYS A 423 17.50 -25.14 10.82
CA LYS A 423 16.14 -25.25 11.39
C LYS A 423 15.12 -24.56 10.51
N LYS A 424 14.06 -25.26 10.09
CA LYS A 424 12.95 -24.68 9.32
C LYS A 424 12.01 -23.77 10.13
N VAL A 425 12.11 -23.77 11.46
CA VAL A 425 11.29 -22.91 12.32
C VAL A 425 12.01 -21.58 12.49
N VAL A 426 11.33 -20.51 12.08
CA VAL A 426 11.80 -19.13 12.24
C VAL A 426 11.21 -18.59 13.54
N GLU A 427 12.06 -18.01 14.39
CA GLU A 427 11.59 -17.31 15.58
C GLU A 427 11.23 -15.87 15.19
N VAL A 428 10.04 -15.43 15.55
CA VAL A 428 9.50 -14.12 15.19
C VAL A 428 9.38 -13.27 16.45
N ILE A 429 10.17 -12.20 16.53
CA ILE A 429 10.11 -11.22 17.62
C ILE A 429 9.14 -10.11 17.22
N ARG A 430 8.10 -9.91 18.03
CA ARG A 430 7.01 -8.96 17.76
C ARG A 430 7.05 -7.77 18.71
N GLU A 431 6.36 -6.68 18.34
CA GLU A 431 6.31 -5.42 19.10
C GLU A 431 5.99 -5.60 20.60
N ASN A 432 5.06 -6.50 20.94
CA ASN A 432 4.61 -6.71 22.32
C ASN A 432 5.36 -7.83 23.07
N ASP A 433 6.42 -8.38 22.48
CA ASP A 433 7.19 -9.42 23.15
C ASP A 433 8.05 -8.88 24.30
N VAL A 434 8.38 -9.76 25.25
CA VAL A 434 9.34 -9.49 26.32
C VAL A 434 10.77 -9.78 25.81
N PRO A 435 11.67 -8.78 25.68
CA PRO A 435 12.97 -8.96 25.03
C PRO A 435 13.89 -9.99 25.72
N GLY A 436 13.89 -10.01 27.06
CA GLY A 436 14.80 -10.84 27.83
C GLY A 436 14.70 -12.35 27.59
N LYS A 437 13.60 -12.87 27.00
CA LYS A 437 13.51 -14.28 26.60
C LYS A 437 14.44 -14.60 25.42
N TYR A 438 14.64 -13.63 24.53
CA TYR A 438 15.43 -13.77 23.30
C TYR A 438 16.91 -13.50 23.54
N VAL A 439 17.26 -12.52 24.39
CA VAL A 439 18.66 -12.23 24.75
C VAL A 439 19.36 -13.47 25.29
N LYS A 440 18.74 -14.16 26.25
CA LYS A 440 19.30 -15.38 26.85
C LYS A 440 19.49 -16.52 25.85
N ARG A 441 18.79 -16.49 24.72
CA ARG A 441 18.91 -17.50 23.66
C ARG A 441 20.07 -17.13 22.74
N LEU A 442 20.14 -15.87 22.30
CA LEU A 442 21.22 -15.36 21.44
C LEU A 442 22.61 -15.41 22.08
N GLN A 443 22.68 -15.46 23.42
CA GLN A 443 23.92 -15.58 24.20
C GLN A 443 24.31 -17.02 24.54
N LYS A 444 23.48 -18.02 24.22
CA LYS A 444 23.73 -19.44 24.56
C LYS A 444 24.43 -20.22 23.45
N ASP A 445 24.42 -19.68 22.24
CA ASP A 445 25.20 -20.13 21.10
C ASP A 445 26.48 -19.28 21.02
#